data_AF-A0A6B3C8A8-F1
#
_entry.id   AF-A0A6B3C8A8-F1
#
_cell.length_a   1.000
_cell.length_b   1.000
_cell.length_c   1.000
_cell.angle_alpha   90.00
_cell.angle_beta   90.00
_cell.angle_gamma   90.00
#
_symmetry.space_group_name_H-M   'P 1'
#
loop_
_entity.id
_entity.type
_entity.pdbx_description
1 polymer ?
#
loop_
_entity_poly.entity_id
_entity_poly.type
_entity_poly.pdbx_seq_one_letter_code
_entity_poly.pdbx_strand_id
1 'polypeptide(L)'
;DGGDLYELVNNAQAEVYAVTERRASEDYLPLSEIIGGTVDEIEAAGHRGEGMIGVPTGFSDLDRLTNGLHPGQMIVIAARPAIGKSTVGIDIVRSAAIKHDMAAVVFSLEMSRNEITMRLLSAEARVHLQKLRTGQMGEEDWAKIAATMGRISEAPLFIDDSPNMSLME
;
A
#
# COMPACT_ATOMS: atom_id res chain seq x y z
N ASP A 1 -20.08 -47.89 -7.25
CA ASP A 1 -20.79 -46.62 -7.48
C ASP A 1 -19.91 -45.42 -7.15
N GLY A 2 -19.04 -45.05 -8.09
CA GLY A 2 -18.20 -43.84 -8.00
C GLY A 2 -18.46 -42.83 -9.11
N GLY A 3 -19.24 -43.19 -10.14
CA GLY A 3 -19.59 -42.29 -11.25
C GLY A 3 -20.54 -41.17 -10.85
N ASP A 4 -21.46 -41.45 -9.91
CA ASP A 4 -22.46 -40.50 -9.43
C ASP A 4 -21.83 -39.33 -8.65
N LEU A 5 -20.75 -39.58 -7.90
CA LEU A 5 -19.99 -38.54 -7.20
C LEU A 5 -19.23 -37.62 -8.15
N TYR A 6 -18.67 -38.15 -9.25
CA TYR A 6 -17.98 -37.32 -10.24
C TYR A 6 -18.96 -36.50 -11.09
N GLU A 7 -20.14 -37.03 -11.40
CA GLU A 7 -21.20 -36.27 -12.06
C GLU A 7 -21.76 -35.17 -11.15
N LEU A 8 -21.97 -35.46 -9.86
CA LEU A 8 -22.42 -34.45 -8.90
C LEU A 8 -21.41 -33.30 -8.76
N VAL A 9 -20.12 -33.60 -8.68
CA VAL A 9 -19.06 -32.58 -8.62
C VAL A 9 -18.97 -31.77 -9.91
N ASN A 10 -19.03 -32.42 -11.08
CA ASN A 10 -19.01 -31.71 -12.35
C ASN A 10 -20.24 -30.82 -12.54
N ASN A 11 -21.44 -31.28 -12.14
CA ASN A 11 -22.65 -30.49 -12.20
C ASN A 11 -22.62 -29.31 -11.22
N ALA A 12 -22.10 -29.51 -10.01
CA ALA A 12 -21.89 -28.44 -9.05
C ALA A 12 -20.89 -27.40 -9.57
N GLN A 13 -19.79 -27.83 -10.21
CA GLN A 13 -18.83 -26.92 -10.83
C GLN A 13 -19.45 -26.16 -12.02
N ALA A 14 -20.24 -26.84 -12.86
CA ALA A 14 -20.93 -26.22 -13.99
C ALA A 14 -21.98 -25.20 -13.54
N GLU A 15 -22.74 -25.49 -12.48
CA GLU A 15 -23.67 -24.51 -11.88
C GLU A 15 -22.94 -23.31 -11.30
N VAL A 16 -21.82 -23.53 -10.58
CA VAL A 16 -21.00 -22.42 -10.07
C VAL A 16 -20.47 -21.57 -11.23
N TYR A 17 -19.95 -22.19 -12.30
CA TYR A 17 -19.52 -21.47 -13.51
C TYR A 17 -20.65 -20.69 -14.18
N ALA A 18 -21.85 -21.28 -14.29
CA ALA A 18 -23.02 -20.62 -14.87
C ALA A 18 -23.56 -19.46 -14.01
N VAL A 19 -23.30 -19.47 -12.71
CA VAL A 19 -23.56 -18.34 -11.80
C VAL A 19 -22.50 -17.25 -11.98
N THR A 20 -21.24 -17.61 -12.22
CA THR A 20 -20.15 -16.64 -12.50
C THR A 20 -20.35 -15.95 -13.86
N GLU A 21 -20.83 -16.67 -14.88
CA GLU A 21 -21.05 -16.13 -16.23
C GLU A 21 -22.23 -15.14 -16.31
N ARG A 22 -23.15 -15.17 -15.34
CA ARG A 22 -24.31 -14.26 -15.29
C ARG A 22 -24.00 -12.84 -14.76
N ARG A 23 -22.72 -12.51 -14.54
CA ARG A 23 -22.23 -11.18 -14.16
C ARG A 23 -21.40 -10.47 -15.23
N ALA A 24 -21.50 -10.86 -16.49
CA ALA A 24 -21.15 -9.96 -17.58
C ALA A 24 -22.34 -8.99 -17.81
N SER A 25 -22.62 -8.11 -16.84
CA SER A 25 -23.33 -6.87 -17.18
C SER A 25 -22.40 -6.09 -18.09
N GLU A 26 -22.90 -5.55 -19.19
CA GLU A 26 -22.12 -4.72 -20.10
C GLU A 26 -21.48 -3.55 -19.34
N ASP A 27 -20.15 -3.60 -19.15
CA ASP A 27 -19.34 -2.63 -18.37
C ASP A 27 -19.11 -1.28 -19.09
N TYR A 28 -19.99 -0.89 -20.00
CA TYR A 28 -19.84 0.35 -20.76
C TYR A 28 -21.05 1.27 -20.58
N LEU A 29 -20.77 2.52 -20.20
CA LEU A 29 -21.76 3.58 -20.08
C LEU A 29 -21.57 4.58 -21.23
N PRO A 30 -22.64 5.17 -21.78
CA PRO A 30 -22.50 6.27 -22.71
C PRO A 30 -21.85 7.47 -22.02
N LEU A 31 -20.96 8.16 -22.72
CA LEU A 31 -20.16 9.26 -22.15
C LEU A 31 -21.02 10.36 -21.49
N SER A 32 -22.23 10.61 -22.02
CA SER A 32 -23.19 11.55 -21.45
C SER A 32 -23.61 11.23 -20.01
N GLU A 33 -23.58 9.96 -19.62
CA GLU A 33 -23.90 9.50 -18.25
C GLU A 33 -22.68 9.61 -17.31
N ILE A 34 -21.46 9.63 -17.85
CA ILE A 34 -20.21 9.71 -17.07
C ILE A 34 -19.83 11.18 -16.81
N ILE A 35 -20.00 12.06 -17.80
CA ILE A 35 -19.51 13.45 -17.76
C ILE A 35 -20.04 14.22 -16.54
N GLY A 36 -21.31 14.02 -16.16
CA GLY A 36 -21.91 14.70 -15.01
C GLY A 36 -21.12 14.43 -13.72
N GLY A 37 -20.88 13.16 -13.41
CA GLY A 37 -20.13 12.77 -12.21
C GLY A 37 -18.68 13.27 -12.23
N THR A 38 -18.03 13.27 -13.39
CA THR A 38 -16.67 13.82 -13.52
C THR A 38 -16.61 15.33 -13.26
N VAL A 39 -17.61 16.10 -13.71
CA VAL A 39 -17.68 17.54 -13.43
C VAL A 39 -17.88 17.80 -11.94
N ASP A 40 -18.76 17.03 -11.29
CA ASP A 40 -18.99 17.13 -9.84
C ASP A 40 -17.70 16.84 -9.04
N GLU A 41 -16.90 15.85 -9.46
CA GLU A 41 -15.59 15.55 -8.86
C GLU A 41 -14.58 16.70 -9.02
N ILE A 42 -14.54 17.33 -10.20
CA ILE A 42 -13.68 18.49 -10.48
C ILE A 42 -14.09 19.68 -9.61
N GLU A 43 -15.38 19.95 -9.49
CA GLU A 43 -15.87 21.04 -8.63
C GLU A 43 -15.57 20.74 -7.16
N ALA A 44 -15.79 19.52 -6.69
CA ALA A 44 -15.45 19.13 -5.33
C ALA A 44 -13.93 19.24 -5.06
N ALA A 45 -13.08 18.94 -6.06
CA ALA A 45 -11.64 19.15 -5.97
C ALA A 45 -11.26 20.63 -5.88
N GLY A 46 -11.97 21.52 -6.59
CA GLY A 46 -11.73 22.97 -6.53
C GLY A 46 -12.22 23.65 -5.24
N HIS A 47 -13.22 23.08 -4.56
CA HIS A 47 -13.77 23.65 -3.30
C HIS A 47 -13.09 23.12 -2.03
N ARG A 48 -12.44 21.96 -2.08
CA ARG A 48 -11.50 21.53 -1.04
C ARG A 48 -10.27 22.44 -1.15
N GLY A 49 -9.89 23.16 -0.10
CA GLY A 49 -8.77 24.11 -0.10
C GLY A 49 -7.39 23.47 -0.38
N GLU A 50 -6.31 23.95 0.23
CA GLU A 50 -4.93 23.42 0.04
C GLU A 50 -4.69 22.00 0.61
N GLY A 51 -5.71 21.14 0.68
CA GLY A 51 -5.61 19.77 1.15
C GLY A 51 -5.21 18.81 0.02
N MET A 52 -4.25 17.92 0.30
CA MET A 52 -3.86 16.87 -0.63
C MET A 52 -5.02 15.89 -0.86
N ILE A 53 -5.31 15.56 -2.14
CA ILE A 53 -6.43 14.68 -2.51
C ILE A 53 -6.02 13.20 -2.37
N GLY A 54 -4.84 12.85 -2.88
CA GLY A 54 -4.31 11.49 -2.83
C GLY A 54 -3.52 11.19 -1.55
N VAL A 55 -3.04 9.95 -1.45
CA VAL A 55 -2.14 9.52 -0.36
C VAL A 55 -0.82 10.29 -0.44
N PRO A 56 -0.38 10.99 0.62
CA PRO A 56 0.87 11.74 0.61
C PRO A 56 2.10 10.84 0.54
N THR A 57 2.96 11.07 -0.45
CA THR A 57 4.22 10.32 -0.62
C THR A 57 5.28 10.73 0.40
N GLY A 58 5.16 11.95 0.95
CA GLY A 58 6.15 12.53 1.86
C GLY A 58 7.33 13.18 1.15
N PHE A 59 7.31 13.21 -0.18
CA PHE A 59 8.23 13.97 -1.02
C PHE A 59 7.47 15.18 -1.57
N SER A 60 7.69 16.36 -0.99
CA SER A 60 6.91 17.57 -1.29
C SER A 60 6.86 17.94 -2.78
N ASP A 61 7.96 17.74 -3.50
CA ASP A 61 7.99 18.00 -4.95
C ASP A 61 7.18 16.99 -5.75
N LEU A 62 7.19 15.72 -5.36
CA LEU A 62 6.38 14.69 -6.00
C LEU A 62 4.90 14.94 -5.70
N ASP A 63 4.57 15.19 -4.44
CA ASP A 63 3.21 15.47 -3.99
C ASP A 63 2.64 16.72 -4.67
N ARG A 64 3.46 17.76 -4.90
CA ARG A 64 3.04 18.95 -5.66
C ARG A 64 2.74 18.65 -7.13
N LEU A 65 3.42 17.67 -7.72
CA LEU A 65 3.21 17.28 -9.13
C LEU A 65 2.04 16.30 -9.29
N THR A 66 1.84 15.39 -8.33
CA THR A 66 0.85 14.32 -8.44
C THR A 66 -0.42 14.56 -7.60
N ASN A 67 -0.36 15.52 -6.68
CA ASN A 67 -1.37 15.73 -5.63
C ASN A 67 -1.61 14.46 -4.78
N GLY A 68 -0.52 13.77 -4.44
CA GLY A 68 -0.53 12.46 -3.79
C GLY A 68 -0.77 11.29 -4.76
N LEU A 69 -1.03 10.11 -4.21
CA LEU A 69 -1.35 8.88 -4.97
C LEU A 69 -2.87 8.65 -4.95
N HIS A 70 -3.48 8.51 -6.13
CA HIS A 70 -4.95 8.45 -6.26
C HIS A 70 -5.49 7.02 -6.29
N PRO A 71 -6.72 6.79 -5.79
CA PRO A 71 -7.35 5.48 -5.84
C PRO A 71 -7.55 5.00 -7.28
N GLY A 72 -7.49 3.67 -7.48
CA GLY A 72 -7.64 3.03 -8.79
C GLY A 72 -6.38 3.05 -9.67
N GLN A 73 -5.30 3.71 -9.23
CA GLN A 73 -4.04 3.75 -9.98
C GLN A 73 -3.08 2.62 -9.58
N MET A 74 -2.44 2.00 -10.59
CA MET A 74 -1.28 1.14 -10.38
C MET A 74 0.00 1.96 -10.58
N ILE A 75 0.74 2.18 -9.51
CA ILE A 75 1.98 2.98 -9.52
C ILE A 75 3.19 2.06 -9.49
N VAL A 76 4.06 2.17 -10.49
CA VAL A 76 5.24 1.32 -10.63
C VAL A 76 6.51 2.13 -10.39
N ILE A 77 7.26 1.75 -9.36
CA ILE A 77 8.60 2.31 -9.08
C ILE A 77 9.65 1.34 -9.61
N ALA A 78 10.27 1.67 -10.73
CA ALA A 78 11.33 0.88 -11.35
C ALA A 78 12.70 1.53 -11.14
N ALA A 79 13.68 0.74 -10.70
CA ALA A 79 15.07 1.17 -10.60
C ALA A 79 16.00 -0.03 -10.71
N ARG A 80 17.28 0.23 -11.01
CA ARG A 80 18.33 -0.80 -10.94
C ARG A 80 18.53 -1.27 -9.48
N PRO A 81 19.06 -2.48 -9.26
CA PRO A 81 19.44 -2.94 -7.93
C PRO A 81 20.34 -1.91 -7.22
N ALA A 82 20.20 -1.83 -5.89
CA ALA A 82 20.92 -0.91 -5.01
C ALA A 82 20.70 0.61 -5.21
N ILE A 83 19.81 1.05 -6.12
CA ILE A 83 19.47 2.47 -6.30
C ILE A 83 18.48 3.00 -5.23
N GLY A 84 17.86 2.10 -4.45
CA GLY A 84 17.00 2.49 -3.32
C GLY A 84 15.50 2.39 -3.57
N LYS A 85 15.05 1.62 -4.58
CA LYS A 85 13.61 1.36 -4.83
C LYS A 85 12.83 1.01 -3.57
N SER A 86 13.33 0.05 -2.78
CA SER A 86 12.65 -0.41 -1.57
C SER A 86 12.63 0.68 -0.49
N THR A 87 13.68 1.49 -0.38
CA THR A 87 13.71 2.64 0.54
C THR A 87 12.63 3.66 0.19
N VAL A 88 12.49 4.01 -1.10
CA VAL A 88 11.44 4.93 -1.56
C VAL A 88 10.05 4.38 -1.24
N GLY A 89 9.79 3.10 -1.53
CA GLY A 89 8.51 2.47 -1.20
C GLY A 89 8.19 2.51 0.30
N ILE A 90 9.18 2.18 1.14
CA ILE A 90 9.03 2.23 2.61
C ILE A 90 8.80 3.66 3.10
N ASP A 91 9.46 4.67 2.52
CA ASP A 91 9.28 6.07 2.90
C ASP A 91 7.89 6.61 2.55
N ILE A 92 7.33 6.20 1.41
CA ILE A 92 5.95 6.52 1.01
C ILE A 92 4.98 5.92 2.02
N VAL A 93 5.15 4.64 2.35
CA VAL A 93 4.30 3.95 3.32
C VAL A 93 4.42 4.56 4.72
N ARG A 94 5.63 4.94 5.14
CA ARG A 94 5.86 5.68 6.39
C ARG A 94 5.11 7.01 6.37
N SER A 95 5.15 7.74 5.27
CA SER A 95 4.41 9.00 5.14
C SER A 95 2.91 8.76 5.33
N ALA A 96 2.34 7.84 4.56
CA ALA A 96 0.92 7.49 4.64
C ALA A 96 0.50 7.07 6.06
N ALA A 97 1.13 6.04 6.63
CA ALA A 97 0.68 5.44 7.88
C ALA A 97 1.13 6.21 9.13
N ILE A 98 2.40 6.59 9.22
CA ILE A 98 2.95 7.16 10.46
C ILE A 98 2.70 8.67 10.57
N LYS A 99 2.72 9.40 9.45
CA LYS A 99 2.54 10.86 9.46
C LYS A 99 1.10 11.31 9.22
N HIS A 100 0.34 10.53 8.44
CA HIS A 100 -1.01 10.90 8.00
C HIS A 100 -2.10 9.94 8.48
N ASP A 101 -1.76 8.94 9.31
CA ASP A 101 -2.71 7.98 9.89
C ASP A 101 -3.57 7.24 8.86
N MET A 102 -3.01 7.02 7.67
CA MET A 102 -3.68 6.30 6.57
C MET A 102 -3.24 4.84 6.57
N ALA A 103 -4.20 3.92 6.68
CA ALA A 103 -3.91 2.50 6.71
C ALA A 103 -3.14 2.03 5.47
N ALA A 104 -2.05 1.30 5.69
CA ALA A 104 -1.17 0.80 4.63
C ALA A 104 -0.67 -0.62 4.92
N VAL A 105 -0.42 -1.37 3.84
CA VAL A 105 0.16 -2.72 3.91
C VAL A 105 1.39 -2.82 3.03
N VAL A 106 2.43 -3.46 3.53
CA VAL A 106 3.65 -3.79 2.78
C VAL A 106 3.75 -5.28 2.61
N PHE A 107 3.71 -5.71 1.35
CA PHE A 107 4.03 -7.07 0.94
C PHE A 107 5.50 -7.12 0.52
N SER A 108 6.31 -7.86 1.27
CA SER A 108 7.75 -7.91 1.07
C SER A 108 8.21 -9.31 0.70
N LEU A 109 8.76 -9.45 -0.51
CA LEU A 109 9.25 -10.73 -1.03
C LEU A 109 10.76 -10.92 -0.87
N GLU A 110 11.49 -9.87 -0.50
CA GLU A 110 12.97 -9.88 -0.43
C GLU A 110 13.48 -9.52 0.97
N MET A 111 12.86 -8.53 1.61
CA MET A 111 13.26 -8.05 2.92
C MET A 111 12.38 -8.64 4.01
N SER A 112 12.98 -9.08 5.12
CA SER A 112 12.20 -9.49 6.29
C SER A 112 11.45 -8.32 6.93
N ARG A 113 10.36 -8.61 7.65
CA ARG A 113 9.63 -7.63 8.45
C ARG A 113 10.54 -6.88 9.42
N ASN A 114 11.52 -7.56 10.03
CA ASN A 114 12.49 -6.95 10.93
C ASN A 114 13.39 -5.94 10.24
N GLU A 115 13.80 -6.23 8.99
CA GLU A 115 14.61 -5.30 8.20
C GLU A 115 13.82 -4.03 7.84
N ILE A 116 12.55 -4.18 7.46
CA ILE A 116 11.65 -3.06 7.17
C ILE A 116 11.45 -2.22 8.43
N THR A 117 11.15 -2.83 9.57
CA THR A 117 10.96 -2.13 10.85
C THR A 117 12.21 -1.36 11.27
N MET A 118 13.41 -1.94 11.12
CA MET A 118 14.66 -1.21 11.41
C MET A 118 14.82 0.03 10.52
N ARG A 119 14.44 -0.05 9.24
CA ARG A 119 14.50 1.10 8.33
C ARG A 119 13.48 2.17 8.69
N LEU A 120 12.26 1.78 9.05
CA LEU A 120 11.23 2.69 9.53
C LEU A 120 11.69 3.43 10.79
N LEU A 121 12.20 2.70 11.80
CA LEU A 121 12.74 3.27 13.04
C LEU A 121 13.91 4.21 12.77
N SER A 122 14.87 3.77 11.94
CA SER A 122 16.03 4.58 11.56
C SER A 122 15.60 5.93 10.98
N ALA A 123 14.63 5.90 10.10
CA ALA A 123 14.23 7.05 9.33
C ALA A 123 13.28 7.98 10.11
N GLU A 124 12.43 7.44 11.00
CA GLU A 124 11.56 8.24 11.89
C GLU A 124 12.36 8.84 13.07
N ALA A 125 13.20 8.04 13.74
CA ALA A 125 14.02 8.48 14.89
C ALA A 125 15.26 9.29 14.49
N ARG A 126 15.57 9.35 13.18
CA ARG A 126 16.80 9.95 12.63
C ARG A 126 18.07 9.37 13.28
N VAL A 127 18.07 8.06 13.48
CA VAL A 127 19.21 7.28 13.99
C VAL A 127 19.80 6.48 12.84
N HIS A 128 21.12 6.48 12.70
CA HIS A 128 21.80 5.79 11.61
C HIS A 128 21.52 4.27 11.62
N LEU A 129 21.07 3.71 10.48
CA LEU A 129 20.68 2.31 10.36
C LEU A 129 21.78 1.31 10.78
N GLN A 130 23.04 1.63 10.50
CA GLN A 130 24.16 0.77 10.92
C GLN A 130 24.26 0.63 12.44
N LYS A 131 23.92 1.67 13.22
CA LYS A 131 23.93 1.58 14.69
C LYS A 131 22.85 0.63 15.19
N LEU A 132 21.66 0.67 14.58
CA LEU A 132 20.58 -0.27 14.86
C LEU A 132 20.99 -1.72 14.54
N ARG A 133 21.63 -1.93 13.38
CA ARG A 133 22.10 -3.27 12.97
C ARG A 133 23.21 -3.83 13.85
N THR A 134 24.11 -2.97 14.33
CA THR A 134 25.28 -3.37 15.12
C THR A 134 25.03 -3.35 16.62
N GLY A 135 23.93 -2.74 17.07
CA GLY A 135 23.62 -2.51 18.49
C GLY A 135 24.48 -1.43 19.15
N GLN A 136 25.35 -0.73 18.41
CA GLN A 136 26.23 0.32 18.93
C GLN A 136 25.47 1.65 19.10
N MET A 137 24.56 1.67 20.07
CA MET A 137 23.61 2.75 20.32
C MET A 137 24.01 3.53 21.58
N GLY A 138 24.20 4.83 21.44
CA GLY A 138 24.41 5.71 22.59
C GLY A 138 23.10 6.04 23.31
N GLU A 139 23.19 6.62 24.50
CA GLU A 139 22.00 7.04 25.28
C GLU A 139 21.09 8.00 24.49
N GLU A 140 21.67 8.94 23.74
CA GLU A 140 20.92 9.86 22.88
C GLU A 140 20.16 9.13 21.75
N ASP A 141 20.78 8.11 21.15
CA ASP A 141 20.14 7.33 20.09
C ASP A 141 18.94 6.52 20.65
N TRP A 142 19.10 5.95 21.86
CA TRP A 142 18.01 5.27 22.56
C TRP A 142 16.86 6.20 22.92
N ALA A 143 17.16 7.41 23.38
CA ALA A 143 16.16 8.42 23.69
C ALA A 143 15.35 8.82 22.44
N LYS A 144 16.01 8.99 21.29
CA LYS A 144 15.34 9.28 20.01
C LYS A 144 14.40 8.16 19.58
N ILE A 145 14.84 6.90 19.69
CA ILE A 145 13.98 5.76 19.37
C ILE A 145 12.75 5.75 20.28
N ALA A 146 12.96 5.81 21.61
CA ALA A 146 11.89 5.77 22.58
C ALA A 146 10.83 6.86 22.33
N ALA A 147 11.26 8.07 21.96
CA ALA A 147 10.36 9.18 21.63
C ALA A 147 9.50 8.94 20.39
N THR A 148 9.95 8.10 19.45
CA THR A 148 9.21 7.78 18.20
C THR A 148 8.42 6.47 18.27
N MET A 149 8.73 5.60 19.23
CA MET A 149 8.09 4.28 19.36
C MET A 149 6.57 4.36 19.51
N GLY A 150 6.05 5.36 20.26
CA GLY A 150 4.62 5.56 20.42
C GLY A 150 3.90 5.75 19.08
N ARG A 151 4.37 6.71 18.27
CA ARG A 151 3.79 7.01 16.96
C ARG A 151 3.87 5.82 15.99
N ILE A 152 4.99 5.09 15.98
CA ILE A 152 5.16 3.93 15.12
C ILE A 152 4.24 2.78 15.55
N SER A 153 4.06 2.58 16.87
CA SER A 153 3.22 1.51 17.40
C SER A 153 1.73 1.76 17.20
N GLU A 154 1.29 3.01 17.13
CA GLU A 154 -0.11 3.39 16.91
C GLU A 154 -0.46 3.47 15.43
N ALA A 155 0.53 3.58 14.54
CA ALA A 155 0.31 3.74 13.11
C ALA A 155 -0.38 2.51 12.49
N PRO A 156 -1.38 2.69 11.59
CA PRO A 156 -2.09 1.60 10.92
C PRO A 156 -1.26 0.98 9.78
N LEU A 157 -0.08 0.44 10.10
CA LEU A 157 0.85 -0.15 9.16
C LEU A 157 1.00 -1.66 9.37
N PHE A 158 0.70 -2.43 8.32
CA PHE A 158 0.79 -3.88 8.31
C PHE A 158 1.94 -4.34 7.40
N ILE A 159 2.70 -5.35 7.82
CA ILE A 159 3.82 -5.91 7.03
C ILE A 159 3.64 -7.42 6.93
N ASP A 160 3.65 -7.91 5.70
CA ASP A 160 3.63 -9.33 5.38
C ASP A 160 4.88 -9.69 4.56
N ASP A 161 5.70 -10.59 5.12
CA ASP A 161 6.91 -11.14 4.51
C ASP A 161 6.79 -12.67 4.28
N SER A 162 5.57 -13.17 4.12
CA SER A 162 5.30 -14.59 3.90
C SER A 162 5.95 -15.10 2.61
N PRO A 163 6.69 -16.24 2.64
CA PRO A 163 7.57 -16.67 1.55
C PRO A 163 6.85 -17.16 0.28
N ASN A 164 5.52 -17.29 0.27
CA ASN A 164 4.72 -17.79 -0.86
C ASN A 164 3.47 -16.93 -1.09
N MET A 165 3.65 -15.66 -1.47
CA MET A 165 2.52 -14.82 -1.84
C MET A 165 2.05 -15.15 -3.26
N SER A 166 0.90 -15.81 -3.36
CA SER A 166 0.14 -16.02 -4.60
C SER A 166 -0.76 -14.80 -4.84
N LEU A 167 -0.83 -14.30 -6.08
CA LEU A 167 -1.78 -13.26 -6.49
C LEU A 167 -3.25 -13.76 -6.51
N MET A 168 -3.46 -15.07 -6.36
CA MET A 168 -4.77 -15.68 -6.25
C MET A 168 -5.00 -16.13 -4.81
N GLU A 169 -5.70 -15.28 -4.07
CA GLU A 169 -6.77 -15.63 -3.12
C GLU A 169 -7.81 -14.50 -3.11
#